data_AF-A0A382SPR5-F1
#
_entry.id   AF-A0A382SPR5-F1
#
_cell.length_a   1.000
_cell.length_b   1.000
_cell.length_c   1.000
_cell.angle_alpha   90.00
_cell.angle_beta   90.00
_cell.angle_gamma   90.00
#
_symmetry.space_group_name_H-M   'P 1'
#
loop_
_entity.id
_entity.type
_entity.pdbx_description
1 polymer ?
#
loop_
_entity_poly.entity_id
_entity_poly.type
_entity_poly.pdbx_seq_one_letter_code
_entity_poly.pdbx_strand_id
1 'polypeptide(L)'
;MREEQYRSLCEACDRALLAPDATLERVAIPWLHVIREHPVVLAQYMDVVHPSKGIGAWTRRLVRSVRSSVTWGRQILRALRSSGSQWFGRELPHRIDVLVVSHLLNPSQAGQADDFYFGRLPGEMASQGRSVLIALIDHTVKSDAALADEWKDDAVPRVILSRSLDLLAERDFRIRLRREARRLRELAAKEADPSVRRVLLGAAAEALSGGAQSNLRLARQIAALVAELSPKAIVVTFEGHAWERMAFAAARSAQPDVRCVGYQHSVLFLLQHAVRRTL
;
A
#
# COMPACT_ATOMS: atom_id res chain seq x y z
N MET A 1 -8.35 -23.13 -7.13
CA MET A 1 -8.27 -22.47 -8.45
C MET A 1 -7.25 -23.25 -9.27
N ARG A 2 -7.57 -23.62 -10.52
CA ARG A 2 -6.61 -24.28 -11.42
C ARG A 2 -5.59 -23.27 -11.95
N GLU A 3 -4.42 -23.73 -12.38
CA GLU A 3 -3.35 -22.85 -12.88
C GLU A 3 -3.80 -21.97 -14.05
N GLU A 4 -4.52 -22.51 -15.03
CA GLU A 4 -5.08 -21.73 -16.15
C GLU A 4 -5.99 -20.59 -15.68
N GLN A 5 -6.82 -20.85 -14.66
CA GLN A 5 -7.70 -19.84 -14.08
C GLN A 5 -6.91 -18.77 -13.33
N TYR A 6 -5.82 -19.17 -12.67
CA TYR A 6 -4.90 -18.25 -12.01
C TYR A 6 -4.21 -17.33 -13.02
N ARG A 7 -3.68 -17.89 -14.12
CA ARG A 7 -3.04 -17.13 -15.21
C ARG A 7 -4.03 -16.16 -15.86
N SER A 8 -5.23 -16.62 -16.20
CA SER A 8 -6.28 -15.77 -16.77
C SER A 8 -6.70 -14.64 -15.82
N LEU A 9 -6.80 -14.90 -14.52
CA LEU A 9 -7.04 -13.85 -13.51
C LEU A 9 -5.91 -12.81 -13.51
N CYS A 10 -4.66 -13.28 -13.52
CA CYS A 10 -3.48 -12.43 -13.51
C CYS A 10 -3.43 -11.52 -14.76
N GLU A 11 -3.66 -12.10 -15.94
CA GLU A 11 -3.74 -11.35 -17.21
C GLU A 11 -4.87 -10.31 -17.20
N ALA A 12 -6.04 -10.67 -16.66
CA ALA A 12 -7.16 -9.74 -16.55
C ALA A 12 -6.86 -8.58 -15.58
N CYS A 13 -6.17 -8.84 -14.46
CA CYS A 13 -5.70 -7.81 -13.54
C CYS A 13 -4.64 -6.91 -14.20
N ASP A 14 -3.71 -7.49 -14.95
CA ASP A 14 -2.65 -6.75 -15.63
C ASP A 14 -3.22 -5.89 -16.76
N ARG A 15 -4.20 -6.38 -17.52
CA ARG A 15 -4.94 -5.57 -18.51
C ARG A 15 -5.55 -4.31 -17.88
N ALA A 16 -6.08 -4.42 -16.66
CA ALA A 16 -6.64 -3.26 -15.97
C ALA A 16 -5.53 -2.28 -15.53
N LEU A 17 -4.40 -2.79 -15.02
CA LEU A 17 -3.29 -1.99 -14.49
C LEU A 17 -2.42 -1.35 -15.57
N LEU A 18 -2.24 -2.00 -16.72
CA LEU A 18 -1.42 -1.55 -17.84
C LEU A 18 -2.21 -0.80 -18.92
N ALA A 19 -3.51 -0.59 -18.72
CA ALA A 19 -4.30 0.18 -19.65
C ALA A 19 -3.73 1.61 -19.76
N PRO A 20 -3.73 2.24 -20.95
CA PRO A 20 -3.17 3.58 -21.14
C PRO A 20 -3.82 4.67 -20.27
N ASP A 21 -5.05 4.43 -19.81
CA ASP A 21 -5.80 5.32 -18.93
C ASP A 21 -5.61 5.02 -17.44
N ALA A 22 -4.73 4.08 -17.09
CA ALA A 22 -4.50 3.65 -15.71
C ALA A 22 -3.97 4.82 -14.86
N THR A 23 -4.65 5.04 -13.74
CA THR A 23 -4.33 6.09 -12.79
C THR A 23 -3.55 5.56 -11.59
N LEU A 24 -2.90 6.46 -10.85
CA LEU A 24 -2.31 6.12 -9.54
C LEU A 24 -3.36 5.55 -8.59
N GLU A 25 -4.62 6.01 -8.66
CA GLU A 25 -5.71 5.45 -7.86
C GLU A 25 -5.99 3.99 -8.21
N ARG A 26 -5.83 3.59 -9.48
CA ARG A 26 -5.98 2.21 -9.92
C ARG A 26 -4.84 1.34 -9.40
N VAL A 27 -3.61 1.81 -9.53
CA VAL A 27 -2.41 1.15 -8.99
C VAL A 27 -2.46 1.03 -7.46
N ALA A 28 -3.12 1.98 -6.79
CA ALA A 28 -3.29 1.92 -5.34
C ALA A 28 -4.18 0.75 -4.89
N ILE A 29 -4.99 0.13 -5.75
CA ILE A 29 -5.94 -0.94 -5.39
C ILE A 29 -5.20 -2.25 -5.13
N PRO A 30 -5.04 -2.71 -3.86
CA PRO A 30 -4.24 -3.90 -3.57
C PRO A 30 -4.76 -5.17 -4.26
N TRP A 31 -6.08 -5.26 -4.44
CA TRP A 31 -6.74 -6.40 -5.08
C TRP A 31 -6.38 -6.58 -6.56
N LEU A 32 -5.84 -5.57 -7.24
CA LEU A 32 -5.32 -5.76 -8.60
C LEU A 32 -3.91 -6.37 -8.62
N HIS A 33 -3.25 -6.45 -7.46
CA HIS A 33 -1.89 -6.97 -7.34
C HIS A 33 -1.90 -8.40 -6.80
N VAL A 34 -2.18 -9.36 -7.69
CA VAL A 34 -2.18 -10.79 -7.38
C VAL A 34 -0.77 -11.25 -7.03
N ILE A 35 -0.49 -11.45 -5.73
CA ILE A 35 0.88 -11.71 -5.23
C ILE A 35 1.41 -13.09 -5.69
N ARG A 36 0.68 -14.17 -5.37
CA ARG A 36 1.11 -15.57 -5.58
C ARG A 36 -0.08 -16.53 -5.60
N GLU A 37 0.09 -17.77 -6.09
CA GLU A 37 -0.98 -18.79 -6.16
C GLU A 37 -1.29 -19.50 -4.82
N HIS A 38 -1.34 -18.77 -3.71
CA HIS A 38 -1.67 -19.34 -2.41
C HIS A 38 -3.20 -19.35 -2.16
N PRO A 39 -3.83 -20.45 -1.66
CA PRO A 39 -5.28 -20.53 -1.47
C PRO A 39 -5.87 -19.36 -0.67
N VAL A 40 -5.20 -18.94 0.41
CA VAL A 40 -5.62 -17.79 1.24
C VAL A 40 -5.61 -16.48 0.44
N VAL A 41 -4.60 -16.29 -0.43
CA VAL A 41 -4.50 -15.10 -1.29
C VAL A 41 -5.58 -15.14 -2.38
N LEU A 42 -5.88 -16.33 -2.91
CA LEU A 42 -6.80 -16.53 -4.02
C LEU A 42 -8.29 -16.52 -3.61
N ALA A 43 -8.59 -16.75 -2.33
CA ALA A 43 -9.97 -16.80 -1.82
C ALA A 43 -10.78 -15.53 -2.16
N GLN A 44 -10.14 -14.36 -2.14
CA GLN A 44 -10.80 -13.08 -2.47
C GLN A 44 -11.20 -12.92 -3.94
N TYR A 45 -10.64 -13.74 -4.84
CA TYR A 45 -10.95 -13.73 -6.27
C TYR A 45 -11.96 -14.80 -6.66
N MET A 46 -12.50 -15.55 -5.69
CA MET A 46 -13.36 -16.68 -6.04
C MET A 46 -14.65 -16.29 -6.74
N ASP A 47 -15.21 -15.11 -6.43
CA ASP A 47 -16.38 -14.59 -7.15
C ASP A 47 -16.06 -14.17 -8.61
N VAL A 48 -14.78 -13.96 -8.96
CA VAL A 48 -14.34 -13.66 -10.33
C VAL A 48 -14.22 -14.93 -11.15
N VAL A 49 -13.66 -15.99 -10.56
CA VAL A 49 -13.42 -17.27 -11.26
C VAL A 49 -14.66 -18.16 -11.25
N HIS A 50 -15.36 -18.21 -10.12
CA HIS A 50 -16.59 -18.97 -9.93
C HIS A 50 -17.72 -18.02 -9.52
N PRO A 51 -18.34 -17.32 -10.50
CA PRO A 51 -19.40 -16.37 -10.21
C PRO A 51 -20.60 -17.11 -9.63
N SER A 52 -20.86 -16.88 -8.35
CA SER A 52 -22.07 -17.36 -7.70
C SER A 52 -23.30 -16.69 -8.29
N LYS A 53 -24.36 -17.47 -8.51
CA LYS A 53 -25.68 -16.97 -8.92
C LYS A 53 -26.63 -16.93 -7.71
N GLY A 54 -27.64 -16.06 -7.77
CA GLY A 54 -28.72 -16.00 -6.79
C GLY A 54 -28.44 -15.16 -5.54
N ILE A 55 -29.28 -15.37 -4.52
CA ILE A 55 -29.35 -14.54 -3.30
C ILE A 55 -28.01 -14.48 -2.56
N GLY A 56 -27.24 -15.57 -2.53
CA GLY A 56 -25.91 -15.61 -1.88
C GLY A 56 -24.88 -14.67 -2.50
N ALA A 57 -24.99 -14.35 -3.80
CA ALA A 57 -24.12 -13.38 -4.45
C ALA A 57 -24.49 -11.95 -4.04
N TRP A 58 -25.79 -11.69 -3.91
CA TRP A 58 -26.33 -10.40 -3.49
C TRP A 58 -25.99 -10.09 -2.04
N THR A 59 -26.12 -11.08 -1.13
CA THR A 59 -25.73 -10.91 0.28
C THR A 59 -24.25 -10.60 0.43
N ARG A 60 -23.36 -11.29 -0.31
CA ARG A 60 -21.92 -10.97 -0.30
C ARG A 60 -21.63 -9.55 -0.77
N ARG A 61 -22.28 -9.08 -1.83
CA ARG A 61 -22.14 -7.69 -2.31
C ARG A 61 -22.60 -6.68 -1.26
N LEU A 62 -23.74 -6.94 -0.61
CA LEU A 62 -24.26 -6.09 0.46
C LEU A 62 -23.29 -6.03 1.65
N VAL A 63 -22.80 -7.18 2.12
CA VAL A 63 -21.82 -7.27 3.21
C VAL A 63 -20.54 -6.50 2.87
N ARG A 64 -20.02 -6.62 1.64
CA ARG A 64 -18.85 -5.83 1.20
C ARG A 64 -19.12 -4.32 1.22
N SER A 65 -20.30 -3.90 0.76
CA SER A 65 -20.70 -2.49 0.78
C SER A 65 -20.81 -1.93 2.21
N VAL A 66 -21.44 -2.69 3.11
CA VAL A 66 -21.55 -2.33 4.53
C VAL A 66 -20.16 -2.25 5.16
N ARG A 67 -19.29 -3.24 4.92
CA ARG A 67 -17.90 -3.23 5.42
C ARG A 67 -17.10 -2.03 4.92
N SER A 68 -17.23 -1.68 3.64
CA SER A 68 -16.59 -0.48 3.08
C SER A 68 -17.08 0.78 3.79
N SER A 69 -18.39 0.91 4.00
CA SER A 69 -18.99 2.05 4.69
C SER A 69 -18.54 2.15 6.15
N VAL A 70 -18.50 1.04 6.88
CA VAL A 70 -17.99 0.97 8.26
C VAL A 70 -16.51 1.35 8.32
N THR A 71 -15.70 0.85 7.37
CA THR A 71 -14.27 1.18 7.29
C THR A 71 -14.06 2.66 7.06
N TRP A 72 -14.84 3.26 6.16
CA TRP A 72 -14.83 4.70 5.92
C TRP A 72 -15.28 5.51 7.14
N GLY A 73 -16.36 5.11 7.82
CA GLY A 73 -16.83 5.77 9.04
C GLY A 73 -15.78 5.74 10.17
N ARG A 74 -15.11 4.59 10.36
CA ARG A 74 -13.97 4.46 11.28
C ARG A 74 -12.82 5.37 10.89
N GLN A 75 -12.53 5.52 9.59
CA GLN A 75 -11.48 6.42 9.14
C GLN A 75 -11.82 7.88 9.39
N ILE A 76 -13.06 8.32 9.17
CA ILE A 76 -13.50 9.68 9.51
C ILE A 76 -13.31 9.94 11.01
N LEU A 77 -13.76 8.99 11.85
CA LEU A 77 -13.63 9.14 13.30
C LEU A 77 -12.16 9.26 13.74
N ARG A 78 -11.26 8.51 13.09
CA ARG A 78 -9.80 8.64 13.32
C ARG A 78 -9.27 9.97 12.83
N ALA A 79 -9.66 10.43 11.65
CA ALA A 79 -9.23 11.70 11.08
C ALA A 79 -9.63 12.89 11.95
N LEU A 80 -10.85 12.87 12.51
CA LEU A 80 -11.35 13.89 13.45
C LEU A 80 -10.56 13.92 14.77
N ARG A 81 -9.93 12.80 15.15
CA ARG A 81 -9.09 12.68 16.35
C ARG A 81 -7.60 12.81 16.04
N SER A 82 -7.22 12.91 14.77
CA SER A 82 -5.82 13.01 14.37
C SER A 82 -5.32 14.43 14.54
N SER A 83 -4.05 14.60 14.87
CA SER A 83 -3.38 15.91 14.89
C SER A 83 -3.16 16.48 13.48
N GLY A 84 -3.47 15.72 12.42
CA GLY A 84 -3.13 16.05 11.03
C GLY A 84 -1.66 15.82 10.67
N SER A 85 -0.81 15.47 11.65
CA SER A 85 0.61 15.13 11.44
C SER A 85 0.77 13.98 10.44
N GLN A 86 1.76 14.08 9.56
CA GLN A 86 2.06 13.04 8.56
C GLN A 86 2.94 11.91 9.11
N TRP A 87 3.60 12.12 10.24
CA TRP A 87 4.35 11.10 10.95
C TRP A 87 4.61 11.56 12.38
N PHE A 88 5.06 10.62 13.21
CA PHE A 88 5.48 10.84 14.60
C PHE A 88 6.91 10.33 14.78
N GLY A 89 7.73 11.09 15.48
CA GLY A 89 9.15 10.80 15.65
C GLY A 89 9.90 12.03 16.14
N ARG A 90 11.22 11.88 16.28
CA ARG A 90 12.09 13.03 16.56
C ARG A 90 12.18 13.98 15.37
N GLU A 91 12.79 15.12 15.60
CA GLU A 91 13.03 16.13 14.56
C GLU A 91 13.82 15.53 13.39
N LEU A 92 13.37 15.85 12.18
CA LEU A 92 13.93 15.28 10.97
C LEU A 92 15.30 15.91 10.66
N PRO A 93 16.28 15.10 10.21
CA PRO A 93 17.53 15.65 9.70
C PRO A 93 17.29 16.42 8.39
N HIS A 94 18.13 17.41 8.08
CA HIS A 94 17.95 18.23 6.87
C HIS A 94 18.09 17.44 5.56
N ARG A 95 19.01 16.48 5.48
CA ARG A 95 19.22 15.63 4.30
C ARG A 95 19.68 14.25 4.74
N ILE A 96 19.34 13.23 3.96
CA ILE A 96 19.79 11.86 4.20
C ILE A 96 20.32 11.20 2.92
N ASP A 97 21.11 10.14 3.06
CA ASP A 97 21.52 9.27 1.97
C ASP A 97 20.44 8.25 1.64
N VAL A 98 19.85 7.62 2.67
CA VAL A 98 18.94 6.47 2.50
C VAL A 98 17.68 6.61 3.36
N LEU A 99 16.51 6.57 2.72
CA LEU A 99 15.22 6.38 3.36
C LEU A 99 14.83 4.91 3.31
N VAL A 100 14.76 4.23 4.45
CA VAL A 100 14.27 2.85 4.55
C VAL A 100 12.79 2.89 4.92
N VAL A 101 11.92 2.23 4.18
CA VAL A 101 10.50 2.07 4.53
C VAL A 101 10.28 0.63 5.00
N SER A 102 9.95 0.48 6.28
CA SER A 102 9.70 -0.80 6.94
C SER A 102 8.34 -0.80 7.64
N HIS A 103 8.05 -1.84 8.43
CA HIS A 103 6.75 -2.00 9.08
C HIS A 103 6.90 -2.12 10.59
N LEU A 104 5.96 -1.49 11.30
CA LEU A 104 5.74 -1.72 12.72
C LEU A 104 4.52 -2.63 12.87
N LEU A 105 4.77 -3.93 13.07
CA LEU A 105 3.75 -4.97 13.17
C LEU A 105 3.19 -5.11 14.57
N ASN A 106 4.06 -4.98 15.57
CA ASN A 106 3.72 -5.20 16.98
C ASN A 106 4.31 -4.10 17.86
N PRO A 107 3.59 -3.64 18.90
CA PRO A 107 4.14 -2.69 19.86
C PRO A 107 5.44 -3.13 20.55
N SER A 108 5.68 -4.44 20.66
CA SER A 108 6.91 -4.99 21.25
C SER A 108 8.16 -4.72 20.42
N GLN A 109 8.01 -4.30 19.16
CA GLN A 109 9.12 -3.89 18.30
C GLN A 109 9.59 -2.46 18.63
N ALA A 110 8.78 -1.67 19.34
CA ALA A 110 9.17 -0.34 19.77
C ALA A 110 10.40 -0.39 20.69
N GLY A 111 11.36 0.51 20.45
CA GLY A 111 12.64 0.56 21.14
C GLY A 111 13.66 -0.53 20.75
N GLN A 112 13.32 -1.43 19.82
CA GLN A 112 14.32 -2.39 19.32
C GLN A 112 15.29 -1.73 18.35
N ALA A 113 16.58 -2.02 18.53
CA ALA A 113 17.66 -1.48 17.70
C ALA A 113 17.64 -2.03 16.26
N ASP A 114 17.23 -3.29 16.09
CA ASP A 114 17.17 -3.96 14.79
C ASP A 114 15.81 -3.76 14.15
N ASP A 115 15.80 -3.57 12.83
CA ASP A 115 14.56 -3.51 12.06
C ASP A 115 14.00 -4.92 11.81
N PHE A 116 12.67 -5.07 11.80
CA PHE A 116 12.03 -6.38 11.62
C PHE A 116 12.36 -7.05 10.28
N TYR A 117 12.40 -6.28 9.19
CA TYR A 117 12.66 -6.80 7.85
C TYR A 117 14.11 -6.63 7.42
N PHE A 118 14.75 -5.54 7.84
CA PHE A 118 16.11 -5.19 7.43
C PHE A 118 17.18 -5.56 8.47
N GLY A 119 16.79 -6.02 9.66
CA GLY A 119 17.70 -6.39 10.74
C GLY A 119 18.64 -5.25 11.09
N ARG A 120 19.94 -5.57 11.15
CA ARG A 120 21.03 -4.62 11.45
C ARG A 120 21.42 -3.70 10.29
N LEU A 121 20.90 -3.93 9.08
CA LEU A 121 21.34 -3.23 7.87
C LEU A 121 21.31 -1.69 7.99
N PRO A 122 20.24 -1.05 8.51
CA PRO A 122 20.24 0.41 8.68
C PRO A 122 21.34 0.90 9.63
N GLY A 123 21.60 0.15 10.71
CA GLY A 123 22.66 0.46 11.67
C GLY A 123 24.06 0.26 11.10
N GLU A 124 24.27 -0.79 10.31
CA GLU A 124 25.53 -1.03 9.59
C GLU A 124 25.81 0.05 8.53
N MET A 125 24.78 0.54 7.82
CA MET A 125 24.93 1.67 6.90
C MET A 125 25.31 2.95 7.65
N ALA A 126 24.68 3.21 8.81
CA ALA A 126 24.98 4.36 9.64
C ALA A 126 26.42 4.32 10.18
N SER A 127 26.91 3.16 10.63
CA SER A 127 28.29 3.00 11.11
C SER A 127 29.33 3.19 10.01
N GLN A 128 28.96 3.00 8.74
CA GLN A 128 29.77 3.33 7.56
C GLN A 128 29.67 4.81 7.15
N GLY A 129 29.09 5.67 7.98
CA GLY A 129 29.00 7.10 7.75
C GLY A 129 27.88 7.53 6.80
N ARG A 130 26.90 6.66 6.52
CA ARG A 130 25.70 7.04 5.75
C ARG A 130 24.63 7.62 6.66
N SER A 131 23.99 8.69 6.22
CA SER A 131 22.81 9.24 6.88
C SER A 131 21.58 8.40 6.48
N VAL A 132 20.99 7.71 7.45
CA VAL A 132 19.88 6.77 7.23
C VAL A 132 18.69 7.20 8.08
N LEU A 133 17.47 7.07 7.56
CA LEU A 133 16.22 7.22 8.32
C LEU A 133 15.29 6.07 8.00
N ILE A 134 14.59 5.55 9.02
CA ILE A 134 13.60 4.49 8.85
C ILE A 134 12.20 5.08 9.05
N ALA A 135 11.35 4.96 8.02
CA ALA A 135 9.93 5.24 8.07
C ALA A 135 9.14 3.95 8.27
N LEU A 136 8.35 3.88 9.34
CA LEU A 136 7.60 2.71 9.74
C LEU A 136 6.12 2.83 9.36
N ILE A 137 5.63 1.88 8.56
CA ILE A 137 4.20 1.71 8.30
C ILE A 137 3.57 1.09 9.54
N ASP A 138 2.71 1.82 10.22
CA ASP A 138 2.07 1.37 11.46
C ASP A 138 0.90 0.41 11.21
N HIS A 139 1.06 -0.84 11.68
CA HIS A 139 0.01 -1.86 11.72
C HIS A 139 -0.51 -2.10 13.16
N THR A 140 -0.04 -1.32 14.13
CA THR A 140 -0.41 -1.47 15.54
C THR A 140 -1.73 -0.77 15.87
N VAL A 141 -2.24 -1.05 17.07
CA VAL A 141 -3.46 -0.43 17.62
C VAL A 141 -3.13 0.71 18.60
N LYS A 142 -1.88 0.81 19.09
CA LYS A 142 -1.46 1.80 20.09
C LYS A 142 -1.29 3.20 19.49
N SER A 143 -1.03 4.19 20.34
CA SER A 143 -0.78 5.58 19.92
C SER A 143 0.59 5.69 19.24
N ASP A 144 0.60 6.22 18.02
CA ASP A 144 1.78 6.38 17.18
C ASP A 144 2.85 7.26 17.90
N ALA A 145 2.45 8.32 18.60
CA ALA A 145 3.37 9.19 19.33
C ALA A 145 4.08 8.48 20.49
N ALA A 146 3.35 7.67 21.27
CA ALA A 146 3.93 6.94 22.40
C ALA A 146 4.91 5.87 21.95
N LEU A 147 4.68 5.25 20.77
CA LEU A 147 5.61 4.29 20.20
C LEU A 147 6.85 4.96 19.63
N ALA A 148 6.71 6.16 19.05
CA ALA A 148 7.83 6.89 18.47
C ALA A 148 8.84 7.35 19.52
N ASP A 149 8.39 7.66 20.73
CA ASP A 149 9.25 8.07 21.85
C ASP A 149 10.25 6.99 22.28
N GLU A 150 9.93 5.70 22.07
CA GLU A 150 10.81 4.58 22.41
C GLU A 150 12.12 4.56 21.58
N TRP A 151 12.18 5.29 20.46
CA TRP A 151 13.36 5.39 19.59
C TRP A 151 13.95 6.80 19.55
N LYS A 152 13.64 7.65 20.52
CA LYS A 152 14.10 9.05 20.53
C LYS A 152 15.63 9.16 20.50
N ASP A 153 16.30 8.28 21.24
CA ASP A 153 17.75 8.28 21.44
C ASP A 153 18.50 7.27 20.55
N ASP A 154 17.81 6.61 19.63
CA ASP A 154 18.43 5.62 18.75
C ASP A 154 19.41 6.25 17.76
N ALA A 155 20.49 5.52 17.46
CA ALA A 155 21.50 5.95 16.50
C ALA A 155 20.89 6.23 15.11
N VAL A 156 19.96 5.38 14.67
CA VAL A 156 19.23 5.57 13.41
C VAL A 156 17.87 6.20 13.69
N PRO A 157 17.58 7.41 13.17
CA PRO A 157 16.29 8.06 13.33
C PRO A 157 15.16 7.21 12.78
N ARG A 158 14.05 7.15 13.53
CA ARG A 158 12.82 6.47 13.14
C ARG A 158 11.65 7.44 13.17
N VAL A 159 10.77 7.29 12.20
CA VAL A 159 9.45 7.94 12.18
C VAL A 159 8.37 6.91 11.92
N ILE A 160 7.22 7.09 12.56
CA ILE A 160 6.03 6.26 12.38
C ILE A 160 5.05 7.03 11.51
N LEU A 161 4.69 6.47 10.37
CA LEU A 161 3.75 7.08 9.44
C LEU A 161 2.33 7.03 10.00
N SER A 162 1.62 8.15 9.95
CA SER A 162 0.30 8.26 10.56
C SER A 162 -0.72 7.34 9.90
N ARG A 163 -1.53 6.66 10.72
CA ARG A 163 -2.66 5.83 10.25
C ARG A 163 -3.85 6.63 9.73
N SER A 164 -3.90 7.92 10.05
CA SER A 164 -4.88 8.87 9.50
C SER A 164 -4.21 10.21 9.32
N LEU A 165 -4.61 10.90 8.26
CA LEU A 165 -4.29 12.30 8.07
C LEU A 165 -5.50 13.16 8.43
N ASP A 166 -5.37 14.46 8.17
CA ASP A 166 -6.46 15.42 8.31
C ASP A 166 -7.70 15.03 7.48
N LEU A 167 -8.88 15.49 7.91
CA LEU A 167 -10.14 15.13 7.28
C LEU A 167 -10.22 15.54 5.80
N LEU A 168 -9.56 16.64 5.42
CA LEU A 168 -9.59 17.12 4.04
C LEU A 168 -8.82 16.17 3.12
N ALA A 169 -7.66 15.70 3.55
CA ALA A 169 -6.86 14.69 2.86
C ALA A 169 -7.62 13.37 2.71
N GLU A 170 -8.20 12.86 3.79
CA GLU A 170 -8.96 11.60 3.75
C GLU A 170 -10.18 11.70 2.83
N ARG A 171 -10.85 12.86 2.81
CA ARG A 171 -11.95 13.14 1.90
C ARG A 171 -11.48 13.23 0.45
N ASP A 172 -10.36 13.88 0.18
CA ASP A 172 -9.77 13.97 -1.17
C ASP A 172 -9.49 12.57 -1.73
N PHE A 173 -8.78 11.73 -0.97
CA PHE A 173 -8.52 10.34 -1.36
C PHE A 173 -9.82 9.59 -1.66
N ARG A 174 -10.84 9.74 -0.81
CA ARG A 174 -12.14 9.09 -1.02
C ARG A 174 -12.83 9.56 -2.30
N ILE A 175 -12.75 10.84 -2.64
CA ILE A 175 -13.32 11.40 -3.88
C ILE A 175 -12.59 10.84 -5.10
N ARG A 176 -11.25 10.84 -5.08
CA ARG A 176 -10.41 10.30 -6.15
C ARG A 176 -10.70 8.82 -6.41
N LEU A 177 -10.77 8.01 -5.35
CA LEU A 177 -11.13 6.59 -5.44
C LEU A 177 -12.56 6.36 -5.93
N ARG A 178 -13.53 7.23 -5.60
CA ARG A 178 -14.88 7.16 -6.18
C ARG A 178 -14.90 7.44 -7.67
N ARG A 179 -14.08 8.39 -8.15
CA ARG A 179 -13.92 8.67 -9.59
C ARG A 179 -13.31 7.47 -10.30
N GLU A 180 -12.25 6.89 -9.75
CA GLU A 180 -11.64 5.69 -10.35
C GLU A 180 -12.60 4.48 -10.34
N ALA A 181 -13.32 4.27 -9.24
CA ALA A 181 -14.36 3.24 -9.18
C ALA A 181 -15.48 3.45 -10.22
N ARG A 182 -15.78 4.70 -10.59
CA ARG A 182 -16.75 4.98 -11.66
C ARG A 182 -16.14 4.63 -13.03
N ARG A 183 -14.91 5.07 -13.30
CA ARG A 183 -14.17 4.74 -14.54
C ARG A 183 -14.07 3.24 -14.75
N LEU A 184 -13.69 2.48 -13.72
CA LEU A 184 -13.63 1.02 -13.79
C LEU A 184 -14.98 0.37 -14.12
N ARG A 185 -16.10 0.92 -13.61
CA ARG A 185 -17.45 0.44 -13.98
C ARG A 185 -17.81 0.78 -15.42
N GLU A 186 -17.43 1.96 -15.90
CA GLU A 186 -17.64 2.38 -17.30
C GLU A 186 -16.83 1.50 -18.27
N LEU A 187 -15.58 1.19 -17.93
CA LEU A 187 -14.75 0.24 -18.66
C LEU A 187 -15.39 -1.16 -18.66
N ALA A 188 -15.86 -1.63 -17.50
CA ALA A 188 -16.52 -2.92 -17.39
C ALA A 188 -17.79 -3.02 -18.25
N ALA A 189 -18.54 -1.92 -18.40
CA ALA A 189 -19.74 -1.90 -19.24
C ALA A 189 -19.44 -2.07 -20.74
N LYS A 190 -18.23 -1.66 -21.16
CA LYS A 190 -17.76 -1.74 -22.56
C LYS A 190 -16.93 -3.00 -22.84
N GLU A 191 -16.52 -3.72 -21.81
CA GLU A 191 -15.65 -4.90 -21.94
C GLU A 191 -16.44 -6.13 -22.41
N ALA A 192 -15.98 -6.73 -23.52
CA ALA A 192 -16.58 -7.91 -24.12
C ALA A 192 -16.19 -9.19 -23.36
N ASP A 193 -14.95 -9.26 -22.87
CA ASP A 193 -14.46 -10.42 -22.13
C ASP A 193 -15.12 -10.51 -20.74
N PRO A 194 -15.92 -11.56 -20.47
CA PRO A 194 -16.59 -11.71 -19.18
C PRO A 194 -15.63 -11.79 -17.98
N SER A 195 -14.42 -12.30 -18.17
CA SER A 195 -13.40 -12.45 -17.11
C SER A 195 -12.85 -11.07 -16.71
N VAL A 196 -12.43 -10.27 -17.69
CA VAL A 196 -11.91 -8.92 -17.48
C VAL A 196 -12.99 -8.00 -16.95
N ARG A 197 -14.22 -8.11 -17.48
CA ARG A 197 -15.37 -7.37 -16.95
C ARG A 197 -15.58 -7.63 -15.46
N ARG A 198 -15.45 -8.88 -15.00
CA ARG A 198 -15.58 -9.22 -13.56
C ARG A 198 -14.41 -8.65 -12.75
N VAL A 199 -13.20 -8.66 -13.28
CA VAL A 199 -12.04 -8.02 -12.64
C VAL A 199 -12.25 -6.52 -12.48
N LEU A 200 -12.69 -5.82 -13.52
CA LEU A 200 -12.97 -4.38 -13.48
C LEU A 200 -14.06 -4.03 -12.45
N LEU A 201 -15.13 -4.81 -12.39
CA LEU A 201 -16.18 -4.64 -11.36
C LEU A 201 -15.68 -4.94 -9.94
N GLY A 202 -14.82 -5.96 -9.80
CA GLY A 202 -14.17 -6.29 -8.53
C GLY A 202 -13.27 -5.15 -8.07
N ALA A 203 -12.40 -4.66 -8.94
CA ALA A 203 -11.51 -3.53 -8.69
C ALA A 203 -12.30 -2.26 -8.35
N ALA A 204 -13.42 -1.98 -9.02
CA ALA A 204 -14.28 -0.85 -8.69
C ALA A 204 -14.88 -0.91 -7.26
N ALA A 205 -15.17 -2.11 -6.77
CA ALA A 205 -15.61 -2.30 -5.38
C ALA A 205 -14.43 -2.16 -4.41
N GLU A 206 -13.28 -2.74 -4.73
CA GLU A 206 -12.08 -2.74 -3.90
C GLU A 206 -11.38 -1.38 -3.83
N ALA A 207 -11.54 -0.53 -4.84
CA ALA A 207 -11.14 0.88 -4.79
C ALA A 207 -11.76 1.60 -3.57
N LEU A 208 -12.91 1.13 -3.08
CA LEU A 208 -13.63 1.72 -1.96
C LEU A 208 -13.49 0.91 -0.66
N SER A 209 -12.77 -0.22 -0.62
CA SER A 209 -12.68 -1.11 0.55
C SER A 209 -11.70 -0.65 1.64
N GLY A 210 -10.97 0.45 1.41
CA GLY A 210 -10.06 1.09 2.37
C GLY A 210 -8.58 0.83 2.08
N GLY A 211 -8.23 -0.32 1.48
CA GLY A 211 -6.85 -0.65 1.14
C GLY A 211 -6.22 0.38 0.19
N ALA A 212 -6.95 0.76 -0.87
CA ALA A 212 -6.48 1.78 -1.81
C ALA A 212 -6.27 3.15 -1.14
N GLN A 213 -7.14 3.50 -0.19
CA GLN A 213 -7.02 4.76 0.55
C GLN A 213 -5.79 4.77 1.46
N SER A 214 -5.51 3.66 2.15
CA SER A 214 -4.29 3.52 2.94
C SER A 214 -3.03 3.65 2.08
N ASN A 215 -3.04 3.12 0.86
CA ASN A 215 -1.91 3.25 -0.07
C ASN A 215 -1.73 4.69 -0.59
N LEU A 216 -2.83 5.41 -0.88
CA LEU A 216 -2.75 6.84 -1.23
C LEU A 216 -2.24 7.69 -0.05
N ARG A 217 -2.66 7.38 1.17
CA ARG A 217 -2.15 8.02 2.39
C ARG A 217 -0.65 7.79 2.54
N LEU A 218 -0.21 6.54 2.41
CA LEU A 218 1.19 6.18 2.46
C LEU A 218 2.00 6.95 1.41
N ALA A 219 1.52 6.95 0.16
CA ALA A 219 2.15 7.69 -0.93
C ALA A 219 2.30 9.19 -0.61
N ARG A 220 1.27 9.84 -0.03
CA ARG A 220 1.36 11.25 0.38
C ARG A 220 2.46 11.47 1.41
N GLN A 221 2.52 10.62 2.44
CA GLN A 221 3.50 10.75 3.51
C GLN A 221 4.93 10.47 3.01
N ILE A 222 5.11 9.49 2.14
CA ILE A 222 6.41 9.19 1.50
C ILE A 222 6.85 10.35 0.60
N ALA A 223 5.97 10.91 -0.22
CA ALA A 223 6.30 12.06 -1.04
C ALA A 223 6.75 13.27 -0.20
N ALA A 224 6.07 13.52 0.93
CA ALA A 224 6.44 14.57 1.86
C ALA A 224 7.81 14.33 2.51
N LEU A 225 8.09 13.10 3.00
CA LEU A 225 9.40 12.75 3.54
C LEU A 225 10.51 12.88 2.49
N VAL A 226 10.28 12.43 1.25
CA VAL A 226 11.27 12.53 0.18
C VAL A 226 11.52 13.99 -0.21
N ALA A 227 10.47 14.82 -0.28
CA ALA A 227 10.62 16.24 -0.55
C ALA A 227 11.43 16.97 0.54
N GLU A 228 11.19 16.63 1.81
CA GLU A 228 11.88 17.23 2.95
C GLU A 228 13.32 16.77 3.09
N LEU A 229 13.56 15.46 2.98
CA LEU A 229 14.85 14.83 3.30
C LEU A 229 15.77 14.71 2.08
N SER A 230 15.23 14.88 0.86
CA SER A 230 15.93 14.72 -0.41
C SER A 230 16.87 13.48 -0.47
N PRO A 231 16.38 12.26 -0.17
CA PRO A 231 17.21 11.08 -0.08
C PRO A 231 17.87 10.73 -1.42
N LYS A 232 19.08 10.15 -1.39
CA LYS A 232 19.72 9.60 -2.60
C LYS A 232 19.07 8.28 -3.02
N ALA A 233 18.62 7.49 -2.05
CA ALA A 233 17.93 6.23 -2.28
C ALA A 233 16.74 6.03 -1.33
N ILE A 234 15.71 5.36 -1.82
CA ILE A 234 14.63 4.79 -1.02
C ILE A 234 14.71 3.27 -1.11
N VAL A 235 14.68 2.60 0.05
CA VAL A 235 14.71 1.15 0.18
C VAL A 235 13.39 0.68 0.79
N VAL A 236 12.69 -0.23 0.13
CA VAL A 236 11.41 -0.78 0.60
C VAL A 236 11.45 -2.30 0.50
N THR A 237 10.65 -3.01 1.29
CA THR A 237 10.36 -4.43 0.99
C THR A 237 9.64 -4.53 -0.36
N PHE A 238 9.87 -5.58 -1.14
CA PHE A 238 9.36 -5.67 -2.51
C PHE A 238 8.80 -7.05 -2.88
N GLU A 239 7.59 -7.35 -2.42
CA GLU A 239 6.90 -8.62 -2.73
C GLU A 239 5.88 -8.50 -3.87
N GLY A 240 5.70 -7.29 -4.41
CA GLY A 240 4.74 -6.98 -5.48
C GLY A 240 3.45 -6.32 -4.98
N HIS A 241 3.43 -5.83 -3.75
CA HIS A 241 2.28 -5.14 -3.19
C HIS A 241 2.05 -3.76 -3.84
N ALA A 242 0.79 -3.31 -3.86
CA ALA A 242 0.42 -2.00 -4.38
C ALA A 242 1.16 -0.85 -3.68
N TRP A 243 1.34 -0.93 -2.36
CA TRP A 243 1.95 0.14 -1.57
C TRP A 243 3.41 0.39 -1.95
N GLU A 244 4.16 -0.65 -2.34
CA GLU A 244 5.58 -0.57 -2.71
C GLU A 244 5.74 0.23 -4.01
N ARG A 245 4.86 -0.04 -4.98
CA ARG A 245 4.79 0.70 -6.25
C ARG A 245 4.37 2.15 -6.01
N MET A 246 3.39 2.35 -5.14
CA MET A 246 2.96 3.68 -4.73
C MET A 246 4.07 4.46 -4.00
N ALA A 247 4.90 3.80 -3.20
CA ALA A 247 6.05 4.40 -2.54
C ALA A 247 7.09 4.87 -3.56
N PHE A 248 7.44 4.04 -4.55
CA PHE A 248 8.37 4.43 -5.61
C PHE A 248 7.82 5.55 -6.50
N ALA A 249 6.55 5.48 -6.88
CA ALA A 249 5.91 6.53 -7.65
C ALA A 249 5.89 7.86 -6.88
N ALA A 250 5.54 7.82 -5.60
CA ALA A 250 5.57 8.98 -4.71
C ALA A 250 6.99 9.57 -4.58
N ALA A 251 7.99 8.72 -4.35
CA ALA A 251 9.38 9.14 -4.22
C ALA A 251 9.88 9.84 -5.50
N ARG A 252 9.66 9.23 -6.67
CA ARG A 252 10.06 9.83 -7.97
C ARG A 252 9.27 11.10 -8.29
N SER A 253 8.03 11.21 -7.85
CA SER A 253 7.24 12.43 -8.03
C SER A 253 7.80 13.62 -7.25
N ALA A 254 8.39 13.36 -6.07
CA ALA A 254 9.03 14.38 -5.24
C ALA A 254 10.48 14.65 -5.66
N GLN A 255 11.22 13.61 -6.05
CA GLN A 255 12.61 13.68 -6.50
C GLN A 255 12.85 12.68 -7.64
N PRO A 256 12.86 13.12 -8.90
CA PRO A 256 12.96 12.22 -10.07
C PRO A 256 14.18 11.29 -10.07
N ASP A 257 15.32 11.79 -9.55
CA ASP A 257 16.60 11.08 -9.54
C ASP A 257 16.80 10.14 -8.34
N VAL A 258 15.81 10.03 -7.44
CA VAL A 258 15.91 9.12 -6.29
C VAL A 258 16.06 7.67 -6.77
N ARG A 259 17.03 6.96 -6.20
CA ARG A 259 17.21 5.54 -6.50
C ARG A 259 16.22 4.70 -5.71
N CYS A 260 15.29 4.06 -6.41
CA CYS A 260 14.36 3.10 -5.81
C CYS A 260 14.98 1.70 -5.73
N VAL A 261 15.06 1.13 -4.53
CA VAL A 261 15.62 -0.21 -4.27
C VAL A 261 14.56 -1.08 -3.60
N GLY A 262 14.22 -2.20 -4.22
CA GLY A 262 13.32 -3.20 -3.65
C GLY A 262 14.10 -4.33 -2.98
N TYR A 263 13.78 -4.64 -1.73
CA TYR A 263 14.35 -5.72 -0.96
C TYR A 263 13.37 -6.89 -0.86
N GLN A 264 13.70 -8.01 -1.50
CA GLN A 264 12.92 -9.23 -1.44
C GLN A 264 13.39 -10.07 -0.24
N HIS A 265 12.58 -10.10 0.81
CA HIS A 265 12.91 -10.85 2.03
C HIS A 265 12.41 -12.31 1.98
N SER A 266 11.42 -12.62 1.13
CA SER A 266 10.80 -13.95 1.03
C SER A 266 11.30 -14.76 -0.17
N VAL A 267 11.17 -16.09 -0.09
CA VAL A 267 11.52 -17.01 -1.18
C VAL A 267 10.64 -16.75 -2.41
N LEU A 268 11.25 -16.77 -3.59
CA LEU A 268 10.52 -16.64 -4.85
C LEU A 268 9.93 -17.97 -5.31
N PHE A 269 8.62 -17.99 -5.55
CA PHE A 269 7.92 -19.16 -6.08
C PHE A 269 7.74 -19.08 -7.60
N LEU A 270 7.53 -20.23 -8.25
CA LEU A 270 7.36 -20.33 -9.72
C LEU A 270 6.23 -19.42 -10.23
N LEU A 271 5.13 -19.35 -9.49
CA LEU A 271 3.93 -18.60 -9.83
C LEU A 271 3.76 -17.36 -8.91
N GLN A 272 4.89 -16.75 -8.51
CA GLN A 272 4.86 -15.43 -7.89
C GLN A 272 4.71 -14.35 -8.96
N HIS A 273 3.46 -13.93 -9.17
CA HIS A 273 3.09 -13.04 -10.27
C HIS A 273 3.48 -11.59 -9.99
N ALA A 274 3.06 -11.01 -8.86
CA ALA A 274 3.11 -9.55 -8.70
C ALA A 274 4.50 -8.94 -8.75
N VAL A 275 5.52 -9.63 -8.24
CA VAL A 275 6.92 -9.16 -8.17
C VAL A 275 7.60 -9.15 -9.55
N ARG A 276 7.15 -10.00 -10.48
CA ARG A 276 7.74 -10.15 -11.82
C ARG A 276 7.22 -9.13 -12.84
N ARG A 277 6.25 -8.31 -12.46
CA ARG A 277 5.60 -7.36 -13.37
C ARG A 277 6.34 -6.02 -13.43
N THR A 278 6.59 -5.58 -14.65
CA THR A 278 6.96 -4.21 -15.02
C THR A 278 5.69 -3.36 -15.06
N LEU A 279 5.36 -2.72 -13.94
CA LEU A 279 4.30 -1.70 -13.80
C LEU A 279 4.92 -0.44 -13.20
#